data_AF-A0A6G1EMQ4-F1
#
_entry.id   AF-A0A6G1EMQ4-F1
#
_cell.length_a   1.000
_cell.length_b   1.000
_cell.length_c   1.000
_cell.angle_alpha   90.00
_cell.angle_beta   90.00
_cell.angle_gamma   90.00
#
_symmetry.space_group_name_H-M   'P 1'
#
loop_
_entity.id
_entity.type
_entity.pdbx_description
1 polymer ?
#
loop_
_entity_poly.entity_id
_entity_poly.type
_entity_poly.pdbx_seq_one_letter_code
_entity_poly.pdbx_strand_id
1 'polypeptide(L)'
;MTHLLWISLGLLLFSMHGTPPCSAANDTLTAGEELAVGDKLVSRNGRFTLGFFQPSVVKKLGGGGFGSVFKGVLSDSTIIAVKRLDGARQGEKQFRAEFSKFWD
;
A
#
# COMPACT_ATOMS: atom_id res chain seq x y z
N MET A 1 41.15 -36.62 -3.21
CA MET A 1 39.80 -36.95 -3.75
C MET A 1 38.66 -36.65 -2.76
N THR A 2 38.86 -36.80 -1.45
CA THR A 2 37.84 -36.54 -0.40
C THR A 2 37.51 -35.06 -0.19
N HIS A 3 38.45 -34.14 -0.42
CA HIS A 3 38.23 -32.70 -0.25
C HIS A 3 37.29 -32.08 -1.31
N LEU A 4 37.26 -32.62 -2.54
CA LEU A 4 36.32 -32.16 -3.57
C LEU A 4 34.86 -32.49 -3.22
N LEU A 5 34.63 -33.59 -2.50
CA LEU A 5 33.29 -34.03 -2.09
C LEU A 5 32.68 -33.14 -1.00
N TRP A 6 33.49 -32.61 -0.08
CA TRP A 6 33.03 -31.66 0.93
C TRP A 6 32.72 -30.27 0.35
N ILE A 7 33.48 -29.83 -0.66
CA ILE A 7 33.22 -28.56 -1.34
C ILE A 7 31.91 -28.64 -2.14
N SER A 8 31.63 -29.75 -2.83
CA SER A 8 30.36 -29.89 -3.56
C SER A 8 29.16 -30.05 -2.61
N LEU A 9 29.31 -30.74 -1.47
CA LEU A 9 28.27 -30.87 -0.45
C LEU A 9 27.96 -29.51 0.23
N GLY A 10 28.99 -28.70 0.49
CA GLY A 10 28.82 -27.33 1.00
C GLY A 10 28.11 -26.41 0.01
N LEU A 11 28.44 -26.52 -1.30
CA LEU A 11 27.77 -25.75 -2.36
C LEU A 11 26.28 -26.15 -2.49
N LEU A 12 25.97 -27.44 -2.33
CA LEU A 12 24.60 -27.96 -2.39
C LEU A 12 23.75 -27.49 -1.21
N LEU A 13 24.34 -27.39 -0.01
CA LEU A 13 23.68 -26.87 1.19
C LEU A 13 23.47 -25.34 1.15
N PHE A 14 24.35 -24.60 0.46
CA PHE A 14 24.20 -23.16 0.25
C PHE A 14 23.07 -22.82 -0.73
N SER A 15 22.84 -23.68 -1.75
CA SER A 15 21.72 -23.52 -2.69
C SER A 15 20.32 -23.74 -2.07
N MET A 16 20.23 -24.34 -0.87
CA MET A 16 18.96 -24.61 -0.19
C MET A 16 18.56 -23.55 0.85
N HIS A 17 19.41 -22.56 1.13
CA HIS A 17 19.15 -21.49 2.11
C HIS A 17 18.91 -20.11 1.47
N GLY A 18 18.76 -20.06 0.15
CA GLY A 18 18.75 -18.82 -0.62
C GLY A 18 17.48 -18.53 -1.42
N THR A 19 16.36 -19.21 -1.21
CA THR A 19 15.09 -18.73 -1.78
C THR A 19 14.50 -17.70 -0.83
N PRO A 20 14.53 -16.39 -1.15
CA PRO A 20 13.68 -15.45 -0.44
C PRO A 20 12.25 -15.99 -0.52
N PRO A 21 11.48 -16.03 0.58
CA PRO A 21 10.07 -16.30 0.45
C PRO A 21 9.54 -15.35 -0.60
N CYS A 22 8.87 -15.93 -1.61
CA CYS A 22 8.14 -15.19 -2.62
C CYS A 22 7.46 -14.04 -1.88
N SER A 23 7.82 -12.79 -2.18
CA SER A 23 7.10 -11.66 -1.65
C SER A 23 5.72 -11.70 -2.29
N ALA A 24 4.84 -12.49 -1.68
CA ALA A 24 3.43 -12.47 -1.97
C ALA A 24 3.00 -11.07 -1.55
N ALA A 25 2.73 -10.23 -2.54
CA ALA A 25 2.11 -8.94 -2.28
C ALA A 25 0.80 -9.23 -1.55
N ASN A 26 0.70 -8.82 -0.28
CA ASN A 26 -0.51 -8.93 0.53
C ASN A 26 -1.57 -7.93 0.04
N ASP A 27 -1.88 -7.90 -1.25
CA ASP A 27 -2.80 -6.94 -1.88
C ASP A 27 -4.26 -7.10 -1.41
N THR A 28 -4.55 -8.12 -0.60
CA THR A 28 -5.87 -8.47 -0.08
C THR A 28 -5.82 -8.60 1.45
N LEU A 29 -6.49 -7.70 2.19
CA LEU A 29 -6.74 -7.89 3.62
C LEU A 29 -7.97 -8.76 3.83
N THR A 30 -7.82 -9.87 4.54
CA THR A 30 -8.95 -10.68 4.99
C THR A 30 -9.56 -10.07 6.27
N ALA A 31 -10.87 -10.23 6.47
CA ALA A 31 -11.53 -9.76 7.69
C ALA A 31 -10.84 -10.35 8.94
N GLY A 32 -10.25 -9.48 9.76
CA GLY A 32 -9.45 -9.87 10.94
C GLY A 32 -7.95 -9.57 10.81
N GLU A 33 -7.46 -9.22 9.62
CA GLU A 33 -6.10 -8.69 9.43
C GLU A 33 -6.08 -7.18 9.69
N GLU A 34 -5.14 -6.74 10.52
CA GLU A 34 -4.95 -5.34 10.90
C GLU A 34 -3.75 -4.76 10.15
N LEU A 35 -3.86 -3.50 9.71
CA LEU A 35 -2.71 -2.73 9.22
C LEU A 35 -2.13 -1.92 10.38
N ALA A 36 -0.88 -2.15 10.73
CA ALA A 36 -0.22 -1.32 11.72
C ALA A 36 0.04 0.09 11.17
N VAL A 37 0.29 1.04 12.08
CA VAL A 37 0.75 2.38 11.71
C VAL A 37 2.13 2.25 11.04
N GLY A 38 2.17 2.52 9.73
CA GLY A 38 3.37 2.34 8.90
C GLY A 38 3.19 1.29 7.80
N ASP A 39 2.20 0.42 7.92
CA ASP A 39 1.90 -0.57 6.89
C ASP A 39 1.18 0.06 5.70
N LYS A 40 1.49 -0.49 4.52
CA LYS A 40 1.11 0.08 3.24
C LYS A 40 0.75 -1.07 2.27
N LEU A 41 -0.52 -1.16 1.89
CA LEU A 41 -0.98 -2.07 0.84
C LEU A 41 -0.82 -1.43 -0.52
N VAL A 42 -0.15 -2.11 -1.43
CA VAL A 42 0.01 -1.65 -2.81
C VAL A 42 -0.82 -2.56 -3.71
N SER A 43 -1.63 -1.99 -4.61
CA SER A 43 -2.41 -2.77 -5.58
C SER A 43 -1.48 -3.59 -6.47
N ARG A 44 -1.98 -4.72 -7.00
CA ARG A 44 -1.20 -5.63 -7.86
C ARG A 44 -0.48 -4.95 -9.05
N ASN A 45 -1.08 -3.89 -9.59
CA ASN A 45 -0.52 -3.11 -10.70
C ASN A 45 0.41 -1.95 -10.25
N GLY A 46 0.71 -1.84 -8.96
CA GLY A 46 1.60 -0.82 -8.39
C GLY A 46 1.07 0.62 -8.40
N ARG A 47 -0.16 0.84 -8.87
CA ARG A 47 -0.71 2.19 -9.09
C ARG A 47 -1.37 2.81 -7.88
N PHE A 48 -1.89 1.98 -6.98
CA PHE A 48 -2.66 2.44 -5.85
C PHE A 48 -2.03 1.96 -4.56
N THR A 49 -2.21 2.78 -3.53
CA THR A 49 -1.77 2.43 -2.22
C THR A 49 -2.82 2.79 -1.17
N LEU A 50 -3.13 1.83 -0.30
CA LEU A 50 -3.87 2.03 0.93
C LEU A 50 -2.93 1.93 2.14
N GLY A 51 -3.12 2.81 3.13
CA GLY A 51 -2.36 2.78 4.38
C GLY A 51 -2.82 3.90 5.30
N PHE A 52 -2.33 3.89 6.54
CA PHE A 52 -2.60 4.96 7.50
C PHE A 52 -1.58 6.08 7.35
N PHE A 53 -2.04 7.29 7.03
CA PHE A 53 -1.21 8.48 6.93
C PHE A 53 -1.69 9.56 7.90
N GLN A 54 -0.76 10.13 8.67
CA GLN A 54 -0.99 11.35 9.46
C GLN A 54 -0.33 12.54 8.75
N PRO A 55 -1.07 13.29 7.94
CA PRO A 55 -0.54 14.52 7.36
C PRO A 55 -0.45 15.59 8.44
N SER A 56 0.73 16.20 8.58
CA SER A 56 0.90 17.35 9.45
C SER A 56 0.59 18.64 8.65
N VAL A 57 -0.23 19.51 9.24
CA VAL A 57 -0.73 20.78 8.69
C VAL A 57 -1.68 20.63 7.49
N VAL A 58 -2.95 20.97 7.71
CA VAL A 58 -4.04 20.79 6.73
C VAL A 58 -4.48 22.17 6.19
N LYS A 59 -3.75 22.74 5.24
CA LYS A 59 -4.15 24.02 4.61
C LYS A 59 -5.15 23.74 3.49
N LYS A 60 -6.36 24.32 3.55
CA LYS A 60 -7.32 24.19 2.45
C LYS A 60 -6.75 24.81 1.17
N LEU A 61 -6.75 24.02 0.10
CA LEU A 61 -6.32 24.43 -1.25
C LEU A 61 -7.51 24.86 -2.11
N GLY A 62 -8.67 24.25 -1.93
CA GLY A 62 -9.88 24.57 -2.69
C GLY A 62 -11.07 23.71 -2.26
N GLY A 63 -12.26 24.00 -2.78
CA GLY A 63 -13.44 23.16 -2.55
C GLY A 63 -14.51 23.38 -3.61
N GLY A 64 -15.34 22.36 -3.84
CA GLY A 64 -16.45 22.37 -4.81
C GLY A 64 -17.49 21.30 -4.49
N GLY A 65 -18.37 20.98 -5.44
CA GLY A 65 -19.48 20.02 -5.23
C GLY A 65 -19.07 18.59 -4.85
N PHE A 66 -17.79 18.25 -5.00
CA PHE A 66 -17.20 16.96 -4.63
C PHE A 66 -16.37 17.02 -3.34
N GLY A 67 -16.49 18.10 -2.57
CA GLY A 67 -15.77 18.31 -1.31
C GLY A 67 -14.59 19.28 -1.39
N SER A 68 -13.76 19.26 -0.35
CA SER A 68 -12.64 20.16 -0.14
C SER A 68 -11.30 19.45 -0.33
N VAL A 69 -10.34 20.10 -0.99
CA VAL A 69 -8.97 19.63 -1.14
C VAL A 69 -8.07 20.40 -0.19
N PHE A 70 -7.19 19.68 0.51
CA PHE A 70 -6.24 20.24 1.45
C PHE A 70 -4.81 19.85 1.09
N LYS A 71 -3.86 20.72 1.39
CA LYS A 71 -2.43 20.43 1.37
C LYS A 71 -2.09 19.71 2.67
N GLY A 72 -1.41 18.59 2.57
CA GLY A 72 -0.77 17.89 3.69
C GLY A 72 0.72 17.68 3.42
N VAL A 73 1.47 17.43 4.49
CA VAL A 73 2.86 17.02 4.43
C VAL A 73 3.01 15.71 5.22
N LEU A 74 3.55 14.68 4.56
CA LEU A 74 3.89 13.40 5.19
C LEU A 74 5.17 13.52 6.02
N SER A 75 5.44 12.51 6.86
CA SER A 75 6.63 12.47 7.73
C SER A 75 7.95 12.49 6.96
N ASP A 76 7.96 12.04 5.71
CA ASP A 76 9.09 12.07 4.77
C ASP A 76 9.23 13.42 4.04
N SER A 77 8.50 14.46 4.47
CA SER A 77 8.39 15.77 3.81
C SER A 77 7.70 15.77 2.44
N THR A 78 7.10 14.64 2.02
CA THR A 78 6.35 14.59 0.76
C THR A 78 5.09 15.44 0.85
N ILE A 79 4.90 16.35 -0.11
CA ILE A 79 3.70 17.19 -0.21
C ILE A 79 2.60 16.40 -0.89
N ILE A 80 1.42 16.33 -0.26
CA ILE A 80 0.24 15.66 -0.80
C ILE A 80 -0.99 16.56 -0.85
N ALA A 81 -1.92 16.19 -1.73
CA ALA A 81 -3.28 16.73 -1.75
C ALA A 81 -4.25 15.70 -1.14
N VAL A 82 -4.95 16.08 -0.09
CA VAL A 82 -5.97 15.27 0.59
C VAL A 82 -7.34 15.77 0.16
N LYS A 83 -8.10 14.95 -0.56
CA LYS A 83 -9.49 15.25 -0.95
C LYS A 83 -10.45 14.75 0.13
N ARG A 84 -11.04 15.67 0.87
CA ARG A 84 -12.12 15.42 1.84
C ARG A 84 -13.47 15.59 1.13
N LEU A 85 -14.29 14.56 1.09
CA LEU A 85 -15.65 14.67 0.58
C LEU A 85 -16.53 15.35 1.64
N ASP A 86 -17.04 16.55 1.35
CA ASP A 86 -17.97 17.26 2.23
C ASP A 86 -19.40 16.86 1.84
N GLY A 87 -19.96 15.84 2.52
CA GLY A 87 -21.34 15.40 2.32
C GLY A 87 -21.48 13.90 2.05
N ALA A 88 -21.85 13.14 3.09
CA ALA A 88 -21.99 11.68 3.05
C ALA A 88 -23.09 11.15 2.10
N ARG A 89 -24.03 12.00 1.64
CA ARG A 89 -25.27 11.50 1.00
C ARG A 89 -25.19 11.25 -0.51
N GLN A 90 -24.23 11.85 -1.23
CA GLN A 90 -24.13 11.71 -2.68
C GLN A 90 -22.76 11.20 -3.15
N GLY A 91 -21.68 11.57 -2.45
CA GLY A 91 -20.33 11.11 -2.77
C GLY A 91 -20.08 9.63 -2.49
N GLU A 92 -20.67 9.05 -1.44
CA GLU A 92 -20.43 7.65 -1.07
C GLU A 92 -20.96 6.66 -2.12
N LYS A 93 -22.14 6.95 -2.70
CA LYS A 93 -22.70 6.13 -3.79
C LYS A 93 -21.84 6.19 -5.05
N GLN A 94 -21.30 7.37 -5.38
CA GLN A 94 -20.42 7.51 -6.55
C GLN A 94 -19.03 6.90 -6.30
N PHE A 95 -18.50 7.00 -5.09
CA PHE A 95 -17.26 6.33 -4.70
C PHE A 95 -17.40 4.80 -4.75
N ARG A 96 -18.50 4.24 -4.19
CA ARG A 96 -18.79 2.80 -4.28
C ARG A 96 -19.01 2.35 -5.73
N ALA A 97 -19.66 3.18 -6.56
CA ALA A 97 -19.86 2.89 -7.98
C ALA A 97 -18.56 2.93 -8.79
N GLU A 98 -17.60 3.81 -8.47
CA GLU A 98 -16.29 3.80 -9.10
C GLU A 98 -15.40 2.67 -8.58
N PHE A 99 -15.52 2.30 -7.31
CA PHE A 99 -14.78 1.18 -6.73
C PHE A 99 -15.22 -0.16 -7.35
N SER A 100 -16.52 -0.37 -7.60
CA SER A 100 -16.97 -1.63 -8.24
C SER A 100 -16.58 -1.72 -9.72
N LYS A 101 -16.50 -0.60 -10.44
CA LYS A 101 -16.00 -0.55 -11.83
C LYS A 101 -14.53 -0.95 -11.96
N PHE A 102 -13.81 -1.04 -10.84
CA PHE A 102 -12.38 -1.32 -10.82
C PHE A 102 -12.05 -2.79 -10.56
N TRP A 103 -13.06 -3.62 -10.24
CA TRP A 103 -12.90 -5.04 -9.88
C TRP A 103 -13.62 -6.02 -10.84
N ASP A 104 -14.22 -5.54 -11.93
CA ASP A 104 -14.62 -6.35 -13.09
C ASP A 104 -13.49 -6.42 -14.13
#